data_AF-A0A2H3CLU7-F1
#
_entry.id   AF-A0A2H3CLU7-F1
#
_cell.length_a   1.000
_cell.length_b   1.000
_cell.length_c   1.000
_cell.angle_alpha   90.00
_cell.angle_beta   90.00
_cell.angle_gamma   90.00
#
_symmetry.space_group_name_H-M   'P 1'
#
loop_
_entity.id
_entity.type
_entity.pdbx_description
1 polymer ?
#
loop_
_entity_poly.entity_id
_entity_poly.type
_entity_poly.pdbx_seq_one_letter_code
_entity_poly.pdbx_strand_id
1 'polypeptide(L)'
;MELARDIRVEEQKVRPVSVHGEAEFSGSAFDLMPYLAAIVKEALRFHPTVVNMFKQAECDDIIPLLNPIITASGKALRDRPIPKGP
;
A
#
# COMPACT_ATOMS: atom_id res chain seq x y z
N MET A 1 -14.24 21.85 2.31
CA MET A 1 -15.14 21.98 3.48
C MET A 1 -15.73 20.64 3.93
N GLU A 2 -15.74 19.59 3.11
CA GLU A 2 -16.24 18.25 3.46
C GLU A 2 -15.24 17.40 4.25
N LEU A 3 -13.97 17.39 3.83
CA LEU A 3 -12.95 16.59 4.51
C LEU A 3 -12.74 16.99 5.99
N ALA A 4 -12.81 18.29 6.32
CA ALA A 4 -12.63 18.78 7.68
C ALA A 4 -13.83 18.48 8.62
N ARG A 5 -15.04 18.30 8.06
CA ARG A 5 -16.19 17.84 8.86
C ARG A 5 -16.09 16.34 9.12
N ASP A 6 -15.65 15.56 8.13
CA ASP A 6 -15.54 14.11 8.25
C ASP A 6 -14.44 13.70 9.25
N ILE A 7 -13.30 14.40 9.25
CA ILE A 7 -12.24 14.21 10.24
C ILE A 7 -12.75 14.47 11.66
N ARG A 8 -13.49 15.56 11.89
CA ARG A 8 -14.03 15.90 13.23
C ARG A 8 -15.06 14.88 13.74
N VAL A 9 -15.82 14.27 12.84
CA VAL A 9 -16.79 13.21 13.16
C VAL A 9 -16.07 11.91 13.49
N GLU A 10 -15.03 11.54 12.74
CA GLU A 10 -14.22 10.37 13.04
C GLU A 10 -13.40 10.55 14.33
N GLU A 11 -12.82 11.72 14.56
CA GLU A 11 -12.15 12.05 15.83
C GLU A 11 -13.08 11.84 17.03
N GLN A 12 -14.38 12.13 16.92
CA GLN A 12 -15.35 11.86 17.99
C GLN A 12 -15.56 10.36 18.27
N LYS A 13 -15.42 9.51 17.26
CA LYS A 13 -15.53 8.05 17.40
C LYS A 13 -14.26 7.43 17.99
N VAL A 14 -13.10 8.07 17.78
CA VAL A 14 -11.78 7.64 18.26
C VAL A 14 -11.48 8.13 19.70
N ARG A 15 -12.33 9.01 20.26
CA ARG A 15 -12.21 9.52 21.65
C ARG A 15 -12.17 8.50 22.80
N PRO A 16 -12.62 7.23 22.71
CA PRO A 16 -12.35 6.28 23.78
C PRO A 16 -10.88 5.83 23.83
N VAL A 17 -10.03 6.19 22.85
CA VAL A 17 -8.57 6.10 23.01
C VAL A 17 -8.13 7.23 23.92
N SER A 18 -8.26 6.98 25.22
CA SER A 18 -7.93 7.92 26.29
C SER A 18 -6.52 8.48 26.13
N VAL A 19 -6.43 9.81 25.98
CA VAL A 19 -5.18 10.59 26.10
C VAL A 19 -4.58 10.47 27.52
N HIS A 20 -5.26 9.78 28.43
CA HIS A 20 -4.91 9.60 29.84
C HIS A 20 -4.55 8.18 30.28
N GLY A 21 -4.19 7.28 29.35
CA GLY A 21 -3.38 6.10 29.69
C GLY A 21 -4.11 4.85 30.18
N GLU A 22 -5.45 4.76 30.02
CA GLU A 22 -6.23 3.64 30.58
C GLU A 22 -7.08 2.90 29.53
N ALA A 23 -7.01 3.29 28.25
CA ALA A 23 -7.63 2.56 27.16
C ALA A 23 -6.59 1.69 26.45
N GLU A 24 -6.73 0.38 26.58
CA GLU A 24 -5.86 -0.59 25.92
C GLU A 24 -6.02 -0.47 24.40
N PHE A 25 -4.95 -0.04 23.71
CA PHE A 25 -4.93 0.02 22.26
C PHE A 25 -4.96 -1.40 21.70
N SER A 26 -6.14 -1.84 21.25
CA SER A 26 -6.35 -3.13 20.62
C SER A 26 -6.29 -3.04 19.09
N GLY A 27 -5.92 -4.14 18.42
CA GLY A 27 -5.92 -4.22 16.95
C GLY A 27 -7.29 -3.89 16.33
N SER A 28 -8.39 -4.26 16.99
CA SER A 28 -9.74 -3.91 16.54
C SER A 28 -10.03 -2.41 16.62
N ALA A 29 -9.37 -1.68 17.53
CA ALA A 29 -9.47 -0.23 17.59
C ALA A 29 -8.74 0.43 16.42
N PHE A 30 -7.61 -0.13 15.98
CA PHE A 30 -6.88 0.34 14.80
C PHE A 30 -7.72 0.21 13.52
N ASP A 31 -8.46 -0.89 13.35
CA ASP A 31 -9.33 -1.10 12.17
C ASP A 31 -10.44 -0.05 12.05
N LEU A 32 -10.85 0.55 13.17
CA LEU A 32 -11.84 1.63 13.22
C LEU A 32 -11.23 3.02 12.94
N MET A 33 -9.93 3.12 12.65
CA MET A 33 -9.23 4.39 12.39
C MET A 33 -8.76 4.51 10.92
N PRO A 34 -9.68 4.76 9.97
CA PRO A 34 -9.35 4.77 8.54
C PRO A 34 -8.33 5.87 8.16
N TYR A 35 -8.39 7.02 8.83
CA TYR A 35 -7.44 8.11 8.59
C TYR A 35 -6.05 7.81 9.11
N LEU A 36 -5.92 7.14 10.25
CA LEU A 36 -4.62 6.71 10.75
C LEU A 36 -3.97 5.72 9.77
N ALA A 37 -4.74 4.74 9.29
CA ALA A 37 -4.25 3.79 8.29
C ALA A 37 -3.84 4.50 6.98
N ALA A 38 -4.60 5.51 6.53
CA ALA A 38 -4.26 6.30 5.35
C ALA A 38 -2.96 7.10 5.55
N ILE A 39 -2.79 7.76 6.70
CA ILE A 39 -1.58 8.54 7.02
C ILE A 39 -0.36 7.63 7.11
N VAL A 40 -0.47 6.48 7.78
CA VAL A 40 0.65 5.53 7.87
C VAL A 40 1.05 5.02 6.49
N LYS A 41 0.07 4.66 5.63
CA LYS A 41 0.35 4.25 4.24
C LYS A 41 1.03 5.36 3.45
N GLU A 42 0.57 6.60 3.58
CA GLU A 42 1.12 7.74 2.85
C GLU A 42 2.52 8.11 3.33
N ALA A 43 2.75 8.07 4.64
CA ALA A 43 4.07 8.25 5.24
C ALA A 43 5.05 7.20 4.72
N LEU A 44 4.65 5.92 4.67
CA LEU A 44 5.48 4.84 4.13
C LEU A 44 5.64 4.92 2.60
N ARG A 45 4.69 5.50 1.87
CA ARG A 45 4.82 5.76 0.42
C ARG A 45 5.93 6.78 0.14
N PHE A 46 6.02 7.83 0.96
CA PHE A 46 7.00 8.91 0.77
C PHE A 46 8.33 8.63 1.47
N HIS A 47 8.30 7.93 2.60
CA HIS A 47 9.46 7.56 3.43
C HIS A 47 9.45 6.06 3.77
N PRO A 48 9.65 5.18 2.77
CA PRO A 48 9.69 3.75 3.02
C PRO A 48 10.93 3.36 3.83
N THR A 49 10.76 2.49 4.83
CA THR A 49 11.90 1.89 5.56
C THR A 49 12.59 0.82 4.73
N VAL A 50 11.82 0.09 3.91
CA VAL A 50 12.32 -0.94 2.99
C VAL A 50 12.01 -0.49 1.57
N VAL A 51 13.06 -0.15 0.82
CA VAL A 51 12.91 0.44 -0.52
C VAL A 51 12.71 -0.63 -1.59
N ASN A 52 13.36 -1.78 -1.46
CA ASN A 52 13.35 -2.83 -2.47
C ASN A 52 13.03 -4.18 -1.85
N MET A 53 12.26 -4.99 -2.58
CA MET A 53 12.09 -6.42 -2.30
C MET A 53 12.65 -7.21 -3.47
N PHE A 54 13.69 -7.99 -3.22
CA PHE A 54 14.27 -8.86 -4.24
C PHE A 54 13.41 -10.12 -4.39
N LYS A 55 13.04 -10.42 -5.63
CA LYS A 55 12.31 -11.64 -6.00
C LYS A 55 13.10 -12.35 -7.10
N GLN A 56 13.08 -13.68 -7.05
CA GLN A 56 13.71 -14.54 -8.02
C GLN A 56 12.67 -15.56 -8.51
N ALA A 57 12.62 -15.79 -9.82
CA ALA A 57 11.72 -16.76 -10.42
C ALA A 57 12.17 -18.19 -10.03
N GLU A 58 11.26 -18.96 -9.43
CA GLU A 58 11.52 -20.35 -9.04
C GLU A 58 11.43 -21.32 -10.23
N CYS A 59 10.69 -20.94 -11.25
CA CYS A 59 10.51 -21.66 -12.52
C CYS A 59 10.41 -20.67 -13.69
N ASP A 60 10.45 -21.21 -14.91
CA ASP A 60 10.19 -20.43 -16.12
C ASP A 60 8.72 -20.01 -16.15
N ASP A 61 8.46 -18.72 -16.34
CA ASP A 61 7.10 -18.17 -16.37
C ASP A 61 6.97 -17.03 -17.39
N ILE A 62 5.75 -16.69 -17.79
CA ILE A 62 5.45 -15.60 -18.72
C ILE A 62 4.61 -14.54 -17.98
N ILE A 63 5.19 -13.36 -17.77
CA ILE A 63 4.47 -12.26 -17.13
C ILE A 63 3.73 -11.44 -18.20
N PRO A 64 2.39 -11.38 -18.16
CA PRO A 64 1.63 -10.51 -19.05
C PRO A 64 1.81 -9.04 -18.64
N LEU A 65 2.03 -8.18 -19.63
CA LEU A 65 2.13 -6.75 -19.44
C LEU A 65 0.72 -6.14 -19.52
N LEU A 66 0.33 -5.39 -18.48
CA LEU A 66 -0.95 -4.67 -18.48
C LEU A 66 -1.04 -3.67 -19.65
N ASN A 67 0.06 -2.97 -19.89
CA ASN A 67 0.20 -2.03 -20.99
C ASN A 67 1.30 -2.53 -21.95
N PRO A 68 1.00 -2.69 -23.25
CA PRO A 68 2.00 -3.14 -24.21
C PRO A 68 3.17 -2.16 -24.35
N ILE A 69 4.39 -2.69 -24.45
CA ILE A 69 5.61 -1.89 -24.70
C ILE A 69 5.92 -1.91 -26.19
N ILE A 70 6.12 -0.74 -26.79
CA ILE A 70 6.53 -0.64 -28.20
C ILE A 70 8.05 -0.68 -28.28
N THR A 71 8.59 -1.68 -28.98
CA THR A 71 10.03 -1.81 -29.19
C THR A 71 10.53 -0.79 -30.23
N ALA A 72 11.86 -0.59 -30.30
CA ALA A 72 12.47 0.23 -31.35
C ALA A 72 12.15 -0.26 -32.77
N SER A 73 11.81 -1.55 -32.93
CA SER A 73 11.35 -2.14 -34.19
C SER A 73 9.85 -1.94 -34.47
N GLY A 74 9.11 -1.24 -33.61
CA GLY A 74 7.67 -0.99 -33.75
C GLY A 74 6.78 -2.17 -33.36
N LYS A 75 7.35 -3.27 -32.83
CA LYS A 75 6.57 -4.42 -32.38
C LYS A 75 5.99 -4.17 -30.99
N ALA A 76 4.71 -4.48 -30.80
CA ALA A 76 4.08 -4.44 -29.49
C ALA A 76 4.41 -5.71 -28.69
N LEU A 77 5.09 -5.54 -27.57
CA LEU A 77 5.34 -6.59 -26.59
C LEU A 77 4.20 -6.60 -25.57
N ARG A 78 3.49 -7.73 -25.47
CA ARG A 78 2.36 -7.91 -24.54
C ARG A 78 2.69 -8.81 -23.37
N ASP A 79 3.74 -9.60 -23.49
CA ASP A 79 4.19 -10.56 -22.50
C ASP A 79 5.72 -10.61 -22.47
N ARG A 80 6.28 -10.98 -21.31
CA ARG A 80 7.73 -11.09 -21.13
C ARG A 80 8.06 -12.44 -20.48
N PRO A 81 8.73 -13.36 -21.19
CA PRO A 81 9.19 -14.60 -20.58
C PRO A 81 10.31 -14.31 -19.57
N ILE A 82 10.19 -14.91 -18.39
CA ILE A 82 11.14 -14.84 -17.28
C ILE A 82 11.66 -16.27 -17.06
N PRO A 83 12.94 -16.54 -17.34
CA PRO A 83 13.50 -17.84 -17.00
C PRO A 83 13.66 -17.98 -15.48
N LYS A 84 13.71 -19.22 -15.01
CA LYS A 84 14.11 -19.57 -13.65
C LYS A 84 15.43 -18.87 -13.31
N GLY A 85 15.50 -18.31 -12.10
CA GLY A 85 16.72 -17.70 -11.61
C GLY A 85 17.82 -18.72 -11.30
N PRO A 86 19.06 -18.27 -11.11
CA PRO A 86 20.22 -19.13 -10.83
C PRO A 86 20.07 -19.98 -9.58
#